data_AF-A0A8T5M0P1-F1
#
_entry.id   AF-A0A8T5M0P1-F1
#
_cell.length_a   1.000
_cell.length_b   1.000
_cell.length_c   1.000
_cell.angle_alpha   90.00
_cell.angle_beta   90.00
_cell.angle_gamma   90.00
#
_symmetry.space_group_name_H-M   'P 1'
#
loop_
_entity.id
_entity.type
_entity.pdbx_description
1 polymer ?
#
loop_
_entity_poly.entity_id
_entity_poly.type
_entity_poly.pdbx_seq_one_letter_code
_entity_poly.pdbx_strand_id
1 'polypeptide(L)' 'MMSTIQISKETKSLISTFGTKEDTYEDIIKRLYKLAVKEQLREFLMSSENTVSIDEAREMINNGKD' A
#
# COMPACT_ATOMS: atom_id res chain seq x y z
N MET A 1 -18.77 13.14 -15.21
CA MET A 1 -18.27 14.49 -15.52
C MET A 1 -16.75 14.40 -15.56
N MET A 2 -16.09 14.88 -16.60
CA MET A 2 -14.62 14.86 -16.65
C MET A 2 -14.08 16.09 -15.93
N SER A 3 -13.02 15.91 -15.15
CA SER A 3 -12.28 17.00 -14.52
C SER A 3 -10.87 17.05 -15.12
N THR A 4 -10.26 18.23 -15.07
CA THR A 4 -8.87 18.42 -15.50
C THR A 4 -7.98 18.51 -14.26
N ILE A 5 -6.96 17.67 -14.21
CA ILE A 5 -5.88 17.75 -13.23
C ILE A 5 -4.58 18.13 -13.94
N GLN A 6 -3.79 18.99 -13.32
CA GLN A 6 -2.47 19.35 -13.83
C GLN A 6 -1.41 18.60 -13.04
N ILE A 7 -0.48 17.98 -13.76
CA ILE A 7 0.67 17.26 -13.21
C ILE A 7 1.92 17.62 -14.00
N SER A 8 3.10 17.42 -13.41
CA SER A 8 4.36 17.64 -14.12
C SER A 8 4.54 16.62 -15.26
N LYS A 9 5.39 16.95 -16.24
CA LYS A 9 5.74 16.02 -17.33
C LYS A 9 6.40 14.75 -16.80
N GLU A 10 7.22 14.91 -15.75
CA GLU A 10 7.88 13.80 -15.07
C GLU A 10 6.87 12.86 -14.42
N THR A 11 5.92 13.39 -13.64
CA THR A 11 4.86 12.59 -13.02
C THR A 11 4.03 11.88 -14.07
N LYS A 12 3.68 12.55 -15.18
CA LYS A 12 2.95 11.93 -16.29
C LYS A 12 3.74 10.77 -16.90
N SER A 13 5.04 10.93 -17.08
CA SER A 13 5.93 9.87 -17.59
C SER A 13 5.99 8.69 -16.62
N LEU A 14 6.09 8.93 -15.31
CA LEU A 14 6.08 7.88 -14.29
C LEU A 14 4.74 7.13 -14.29
N ILE A 15 3.60 7.83 -14.31
CA ILE A 15 2.29 7.18 -14.35
C ILE A 15 2.16 6.29 -15.60
N SER A 16 2.67 6.73 -16.75
CA SER A 16 2.59 5.94 -17.98
C SER A 16 3.34 4.61 -17.93
N THR A 17 4.36 4.46 -17.08
CA THR A 17 5.10 3.18 -16.97
C THR A 17 4.30 2.07 -16.30
N PHE A 18 3.24 2.43 -15.55
CA PHE A 18 2.35 1.48 -14.90
C PHE A 18 1.26 0.94 -15.84
N GLY A 19 1.18 1.41 -17.08
CA GLY A 19 0.19 1.02 -18.07
C GLY A 19 0.76 0.19 -19.22
N THR A 20 -0.14 -0.48 -19.94
CA THR A 20 0.12 -1.07 -21.26
C THR A 20 -0.33 -0.11 -22.36
N LYS A 21 -0.07 -0.44 -23.63
CA LYS A 21 -0.52 0.39 -24.78
C LYS A 21 -2.04 0.54 -24.88
N GLU A 22 -2.78 -0.38 -24.28
CA GLU A 22 -4.25 -0.43 -24.30
C GLU A 22 -4.87 0.34 -23.12
N ASP A 23 -4.10 0.61 -22.07
CA ASP A 23 -4.58 1.32 -20.88
C ASP A 23 -4.68 2.83 -21.15
N THR A 24 -5.77 3.44 -20.67
CA THR A 24 -5.85 4.91 -20.57
C THR A 24 -5.24 5.40 -19.25
N TYR A 25 -4.92 6.69 -19.15
CA TYR A 25 -4.48 7.28 -17.87
C TYR A 25 -5.53 7.12 -16.77
N GLU A 26 -6.81 7.16 -17.10
CA GLU A 26 -7.91 6.93 -16.16
C GLU A 26 -7.85 5.51 -15.58
N ASP A 27 -7.59 4.50 -16.43
CA ASP A 27 -7.46 3.11 -16.00
C ASP A 27 -6.28 2.91 -15.05
N ILE A 28 -5.14 3.50 -15.41
CA ILE A 28 -3.91 3.46 -14.60
C ILE A 28 -4.15 4.13 -13.24
N ILE A 29 -4.73 5.34 -13.22
CA ILE A 29 -4.99 6.09 -11.98
C ILE A 29 -5.96 5.32 -11.08
N LYS A 30 -7.03 4.73 -11.63
CA LYS A 30 -7.96 3.88 -10.86
C LYS A 30 -7.27 2.64 -10.28
N ARG A 31 -6.35 2.03 -11.03
CA ARG A 31 -5.56 0.88 -10.55
C ARG A 31 -4.63 1.27 -9.41
N LEU A 32 -3.91 2.39 -9.55
CA LEU A 32 -3.07 2.94 -8.49
C LEU A 32 -3.88 3.26 -7.23
N TYR A 33 -5.05 3.87 -7.37
CA TYR A 33 -5.95 4.13 -6.25
C TYR A 33 -6.35 2.84 -5.52
N LYS A 34 -6.77 1.81 -6.26
CA LYS A 34 -7.14 0.51 -5.65
C LYS A 34 -5.98 -0.14 -4.88
N LEU A 35 -4.75 0.00 -5.37
CA LEU A 35 -3.56 -0.50 -4.67
C LEU A 35 -3.30 0.30 -3.41
N ALA A 36 -3.36 1.63 -3.48
CA ALA A 36 -3.17 2.50 -2.32
C ALA A 36 -4.19 2.24 -1.20
N VAL A 37 -5.47 2.02 -1.55
CA VAL A 37 -6.52 1.66 -0.58
C VAL A 37 -6.22 0.32 0.11
N LYS A 38 -5.74 -0.68 -0.66
CA LYS A 38 -5.37 -1.98 -0.10
C LYS A 38 -4.19 -1.85 0.86
N GLU A 39 -3.19 -1.07 0.52
CA GLU A 39 -2.01 -0.87 1.37
C GLU A 39 -2.39 -0.12 2.65
N GLN A 40 -3.17 0.96 2.52
CA GLN A 40 -3.68 1.69 3.69
C GLN A 40 -4.47 0.79 4.63
N LEU A 41 -5.35 -0.07 4.10
CA LEU A 41 -6.10 -1.02 4.91
C LEU A 41 -5.20 -2.07 5.56
N ARG A 42 -4.16 -2.53 4.86
CA ARG A 42 -3.17 -3.45 5.40
C ARG A 42 -2.41 -2.83 6.56
N GLU A 43 -1.90 -1.62 6.42
CA GLU A 43 -1.21 -0.90 7.49
C GLU A 43 -2.12 -0.69 8.70
N PHE A 44 -3.38 -0.34 8.46
CA PHE A 44 -4.37 -0.16 9.52
C PHE A 44 -4.68 -1.46 10.28
N LEU A 45 -4.90 -2.56 9.57
CA LEU A 45 -5.29 -3.84 10.17
C LEU A 45 -4.10 -4.64 10.73
N MET A 46 -2.93 -4.50 10.13
CA MET A 46 -1.71 -5.26 10.48
C MET A 46 -0.70 -4.39 11.23
N SER A 47 -1.17 -3.36 11.94
CA SER A 47 -0.34 -2.61 12.87
C SER A 47 0.34 -3.58 13.84
N SER A 48 1.67 -3.56 13.87
CA SER A 48 2.45 -4.33 14.85
C SER A 48 2.43 -3.71 16.24
N GLU A 49 1.71 -2.60 16.43
CA GLU A 49 1.56 -1.93 17.72
C GLU A 49 0.90 -2.88 18.72
N ASN A 50 1.55 -3.07 19.88
CA ASN A 50 1.15 -4.04 20.91
C ASN A 50 1.11 -5.51 20.43
N THR A 51 1.87 -5.85 19.39
CA THR A 51 2.11 -7.25 18.99
C THR A 51 3.50 -7.70 19.38
N VAL A 52 3.66 -9.01 19.63
CA VAL A 52 4.95 -9.69 19.76
C VAL A 52 4.99 -10.83 18.77
N SER A 53 6.18 -11.15 18.26
CA SER A 53 6.37 -12.34 17.44
C SER A 53 6.17 -13.63 18.26
N ILE A 54 5.94 -14.74 17.56
CA ILE A 54 5.78 -16.05 18.21
C ILE A 54 7.04 -16.44 18.99
N ASP A 55 8.22 -16.10 18.47
CA ASP A 55 9.50 -16.39 19.12
C ASP A 55 9.67 -15.55 20.40
N GLU A 56 9.36 -14.25 20.35
CA GLU A 56 9.38 -13.38 21.53
C GLU A 56 8.38 -13.86 22.60
N ALA A 57 7.16 -14.25 22.19
CA ALA A 57 6.16 -14.80 23.10
C ALA A 57 6.64 -16.10 23.76
N ARG A 58 7.35 -16.95 23.02
CA ARG A 58 7.92 -18.20 23.53
C ARG A 58 9.01 -17.94 24.58
N GLU A 59 9.87 -16.95 24.34
CA GLU A 59 10.89 -16.55 25.31
C GLU A 59 10.27 -15.98 26.59
N MET A 60 9.26 -15.10 26.47
CA MET A 60 8.54 -14.54 27.62
C MET A 60 7.92 -15.63 28.50
N ILE A 61 7.29 -16.65 27.91
CA ILE A 61 6.68 -17.77 28.66
C ILE A 61 7.74 -18.63 29.36
N ASN A 62 8.89 -18.84 28.72
CA ASN A 62 9.96 -19.66 29.30
C ASN A 62 10.72 -18.94 30.41
N ASN A 63 10.88 -17.61 30.29
CA ASN A 63 11.61 -16.78 31.24
C ASN A 63 10.72 -16.25 32.39
N GLY A 64 9.39 -16.32 32.27
CA GLY A 64 8.42 -15.93 33.29
C GLY A 64 7.98 -17.04 34.25
N LYS A 65 8.63 -18.21 34.22
CA LYS A 65 8.42 -19.30 35.18
C LYS A 65 9.38 -19.17 36.35
N ASP A 66 9.08 -18.26 37.27
CA ASP A 66 9.55 -18.28 38.67
C ASP A 66 8.34 -18.38 39.61
#